data_AF-A0A1J4XKG0-F1
#
_entry.id   AF-A0A1J4XKG0-F1
#
_cell.length_a   1.000
_cell.length_b   1.000
_cell.length_c   1.000
_cell.angle_alpha   90.00
_cell.angle_beta   90.00
_cell.angle_gamma   90.00
#
_symmetry.space_group_name_H-M   'P 1'
#
loop_
_entity.id
_entity.type
_entity.pdbx_description
1 polymer ?
#
loop_
_entity_poly.entity_id
_entity_poly.type
_entity_poly.pdbx_seq_one_letter_code
_entity_poly.pdbx_strand_id
1 'polypeptide(L)'
;MTVQASASPRNLSLPGGTYHRFAPTRQELRVAPETIDLLKHLPEIDVKSMGPGQSPQISLRGSQTNQVLILINGQPTNSGNTGQFDINQIPANSISEIQVAPGNQSARYGNQAMGGVVNFVLVPPKRSEQTNLSTSLGSWDQRKVSISNDLHHRNWSLNLHASMDEATNRFSYIDDFDVDENDNGSIETRNNTATRHHSFWMGATWQPRRAIQWDNQGFFNKGQQQLPGPLLELTPDAANQTEQTHFASQLLIDRQQWTITSRSVLDYSFQHQTARQTIFGGHDLTTTTSMLEQSLKIHQNTDWTGISVEGSWRRETLDSQDNLRAQNSLGEHDRQTVAVVVVGEATWKYRSLVVSPNLAARYEDFPTASAIFTNQAGLSLELEKLTTWIKFGTGYRLPDFWELFWVPDVYAVGNPLLKPEESFDREWGFRLAEFSPLHINFVTTIFQQDYAGLISWVRGYGNQFYPENLDSARIRGISTSLSCSLWPNHLTTDVTLDLKDPRNLTAGPNSYLKYLPYRPLSNFTWNTQWNLSDWYFQTSFHSQGRTYIRKANTKWLDPFSEWNSALGYQTHYRSTIITTDLSLLNVTDERYEVLERYPMPGRHWAVSIALTY
;
A
#
# COMPACT_ATOMS: atom_id res chain seq x y z
N MET A 1 26.06 -21.54 -10.64
CA MET A 1 24.92 -20.60 -10.75
C MET A 1 25.42 -19.25 -10.31
N THR A 2 25.74 -18.41 -11.28
CA THR A 2 26.09 -17.00 -11.06
C THR A 2 24.76 -16.28 -10.91
N VAL A 3 24.44 -15.79 -9.72
CA VAL A 3 23.27 -14.93 -9.52
C VAL A 3 23.64 -13.59 -10.14
N GLN A 4 23.45 -13.43 -11.45
CA GLN A 4 23.27 -12.10 -12.02
C GLN A 4 21.96 -11.58 -11.45
N ALA A 5 22.02 -10.99 -10.26
CA ALA A 5 21.04 -10.02 -9.81
C ALA A 5 21.23 -8.77 -10.68
N SER A 6 20.86 -8.87 -11.96
CA SER A 6 20.25 -7.73 -12.64
C SER A 6 18.94 -7.53 -11.88
N ALA A 7 18.99 -6.84 -10.74
CA ALA A 7 17.77 -6.30 -10.16
C ALA A 7 17.17 -5.45 -11.27
N SER A 8 16.09 -5.95 -11.89
CA SER A 8 15.29 -5.14 -12.78
C SER A 8 15.08 -3.80 -12.07
N PRO A 9 15.31 -2.64 -12.71
CA PRO A 9 15.16 -1.35 -12.04
C PRO A 9 13.74 -1.11 -11.48
N ARG A 10 12.78 -1.96 -11.86
CA ARG A 10 11.40 -2.01 -11.37
C ARG A 10 11.25 -2.70 -10.01
N ASN A 11 12.25 -3.48 -9.57
CA ASN A 11 12.21 -4.27 -8.34
C ASN A 11 12.91 -3.56 -7.18
N LEU A 12 12.45 -3.81 -5.96
CA LEU A 12 13.16 -3.43 -4.74
C LEU A 12 14.47 -4.23 -4.63
N SER A 13 15.58 -3.56 -4.32
CA SER A 13 16.86 -4.20 -3.99
C SER A 13 17.10 -4.10 -2.50
N LEU A 14 16.80 -5.20 -1.79
CA LEU A 14 16.85 -5.26 -0.33
C LEU A 14 17.49 -6.58 0.15
N PRO A 15 18.79 -6.79 -0.11
CA PRO A 15 19.50 -7.89 0.54
C PRO A 15 19.48 -7.70 2.06
N GLY A 16 19.39 -8.80 2.82
CA GLY A 16 19.60 -8.80 4.29
C GLY A 16 18.52 -8.13 5.12
N GLY A 17 17.26 -8.18 4.69
CA GLY A 17 16.10 -7.74 5.46
C GLY A 17 14.83 -8.53 5.13
N THR A 18 13.76 -8.26 5.86
CA THR A 18 12.44 -8.83 5.59
C THR A 18 11.92 -8.31 4.26
N TYR A 19 11.55 -9.24 3.39
CA TYR A 19 11.11 -8.93 2.04
C TYR A 19 10.14 -9.99 1.54
N HIS A 20 8.95 -9.54 1.15
CA HIS A 20 7.90 -10.39 0.61
C HIS A 20 7.67 -10.05 -0.85
N ARG A 21 7.56 -11.09 -1.67
CA ARG A 21 7.17 -10.99 -3.08
C ARG A 21 5.93 -11.82 -3.28
N PHE A 22 4.91 -11.19 -3.82
CA PHE A 22 3.66 -11.82 -4.15
C PHE A 22 3.38 -11.56 -5.62
N ALA A 23 3.47 -12.62 -6.43
CA ALA A 23 3.11 -12.57 -7.84
C ALA A 23 1.71 -13.17 -7.95
N PRO A 24 0.65 -12.34 -8.03
CA PRO A 24 -0.71 -12.87 -8.07
C PRO A 24 -0.90 -13.72 -9.33
N THR A 25 -1.50 -14.89 -9.15
CA THR A 25 -1.90 -15.74 -10.26
C THR A 25 -3.02 -15.06 -11.05
N ARG A 26 -3.22 -15.48 -12.31
CA ARG A 26 -4.36 -14.99 -13.11
C ARG A 26 -5.71 -15.26 -12.44
N GLN A 27 -5.79 -16.29 -11.60
CA GLN A 27 -7.01 -16.66 -10.88
C GLN A 27 -7.22 -15.74 -9.69
N GLU A 28 -6.18 -15.46 -8.90
CA GLU A 28 -6.24 -14.50 -7.79
C GLU A 28 -6.62 -13.09 -8.26
N LEU A 29 -6.07 -12.61 -9.38
CA LEU A 29 -6.42 -11.31 -9.97
C LEU A 29 -7.89 -11.20 -10.41
N ARG A 30 -8.61 -12.31 -10.56
CA ARG A 30 -10.03 -12.35 -10.97
C ARG A 30 -10.96 -12.38 -9.76
N VAL A 31 -10.51 -13.03 -8.68
CA VAL A 31 -11.27 -13.19 -7.43
C VAL A 31 -11.09 -11.99 -6.50
N ALA A 32 -9.96 -11.28 -6.59
CA ALA A 32 -9.71 -10.00 -5.94
C ALA A 32 -10.06 -8.85 -6.93
N PRO A 33 -11.30 -8.34 -6.94
CA PRO A 33 -11.75 -7.36 -7.93
C PRO A 33 -11.09 -5.99 -7.75
N GLU A 34 -10.36 -5.79 -6.65
CA GLU A 34 -9.67 -4.54 -6.30
C GLU A 34 -8.26 -4.84 -5.75
N THR A 35 -7.33 -3.92 -5.99
CA THR A 35 -5.94 -4.04 -5.52
C THR A 35 -5.85 -4.14 -4.00
N ILE A 36 -6.80 -3.54 -3.27
CA ILE A 36 -6.92 -3.64 -1.82
C ILE A 36 -7.05 -5.10 -1.36
N ASP A 37 -7.77 -5.95 -2.09
CA ASP A 37 -8.02 -7.33 -1.70
C ASP A 37 -6.77 -8.19 -1.85
N LEU A 38 -5.91 -7.88 -2.85
CA LEU A 38 -4.59 -8.51 -2.98
C LEU A 38 -3.70 -8.20 -1.77
N LEU A 39 -3.77 -6.97 -1.25
CA LEU A 39 -2.95 -6.56 -0.12
C LEU A 39 -3.38 -7.20 1.19
N LYS A 40 -4.69 -7.38 1.45
CA LYS A 40 -5.19 -7.99 2.70
C LYS A 40 -4.61 -9.39 2.99
N HIS A 41 -4.00 -10.02 2.00
CA HIS A 41 -3.42 -11.36 2.09
C HIS A 41 -1.91 -11.38 2.31
N LEU A 42 -1.24 -10.23 2.21
CA LEU A 42 0.20 -10.15 2.39
C LEU A 42 0.57 -10.09 3.87
N PRO A 43 1.75 -10.60 4.24
CA PRO A 43 2.23 -10.51 5.61
C PRO A 43 2.67 -9.10 5.98
N GLU A 44 2.53 -8.78 7.27
CA GLU A 44 2.97 -7.52 7.90
C GLU A 44 2.27 -6.25 7.40
N ILE A 45 1.20 -6.38 6.60
CA ILE A 45 0.40 -5.28 6.09
C ILE A 45 -0.96 -5.24 6.78
N ASP A 46 -1.38 -4.06 7.22
CA ASP A 46 -2.74 -3.81 7.64
C ASP A 46 -3.40 -2.88 6.64
N VAL A 47 -4.59 -3.24 6.18
CA VAL A 47 -5.34 -2.44 5.22
C VAL A 47 -6.67 -2.05 5.85
N LYS A 48 -6.84 -0.74 6.06
CA LYS A 48 -8.08 -0.17 6.58
C LYS A 48 -8.80 0.56 5.46
N SER A 49 -10.04 0.20 5.16
CA SER A 49 -10.88 0.94 4.21
C SER A 49 -12.25 1.21 4.82
N MET A 50 -12.80 2.38 4.54
CA MET A 50 -14.12 2.82 5.01
C MET A 50 -15.27 2.26 4.15
N GLY A 51 -15.09 1.06 3.58
CA GLY A 51 -16.06 0.40 2.72
C GLY A 51 -15.66 0.36 1.23
N PRO A 52 -16.47 -0.29 0.39
CA PRO A 52 -16.16 -0.52 -1.02
C PRO A 52 -15.92 0.80 -1.78
N GLY A 53 -14.87 0.81 -2.61
CA GLY A 53 -14.51 1.96 -3.44
C GLY A 53 -13.98 3.19 -2.72
N GLN A 54 -13.89 3.18 -1.38
CA GLN A 54 -13.20 4.22 -0.59
C GLN A 54 -11.68 3.99 -0.62
N SER A 55 -10.91 5.07 -0.62
CA SER A 55 -9.44 5.02 -0.62
C SER A 55 -8.91 4.27 0.61
N PRO A 56 -8.17 3.17 0.44
CA PRO A 56 -7.67 2.38 1.56
C PRO A 56 -6.42 3.00 2.18
N GLN A 57 -6.28 2.79 3.48
CA GLN A 57 -5.13 3.14 4.29
C GLN A 57 -4.27 1.90 4.53
N ILE A 58 -3.04 1.94 4.04
CA ILE A 58 -2.06 0.86 4.16
C ILE A 58 -1.09 1.20 5.29
N SER A 59 -0.93 0.31 6.26
CA SER A 59 0.17 0.40 7.23
C SER A 59 1.01 -0.87 7.23
N LEU A 60 2.28 -0.74 7.62
CA LEU A 60 3.21 -1.86 7.76
C LEU A 60 3.67 -1.93 9.22
N ARG A 61 3.62 -3.10 9.84
CA ARG A 61 4.04 -3.30 11.25
C ARG A 61 3.38 -2.33 12.25
N GLY A 62 2.18 -1.82 11.97
CA GLY A 62 1.51 -0.82 12.80
C GLY A 62 2.04 0.61 12.65
N SER A 63 2.76 0.91 11.58
CA SER A 63 3.10 2.29 11.18
C SER A 63 1.84 3.12 10.92
N GLN A 64 2.02 4.41 10.66
CA GLN A 64 0.97 5.23 10.06
C GLN A 64 0.96 5.07 8.54
N THR A 65 -0.14 5.43 7.89
CA THR A 65 -0.27 5.32 6.43
C THR A 65 0.71 6.23 5.69
N ASN A 66 0.91 7.46 6.19
CA ASN A 66 1.88 8.42 5.63
C ASN A 66 3.34 8.05 5.94
N GLN A 67 3.58 6.93 6.63
CA GLN A 67 4.91 6.34 6.84
C GLN A 67 5.17 5.15 5.90
N VAL A 68 4.24 4.80 5.00
CA VAL A 68 4.45 3.75 3.99
C VAL A 68 4.60 4.40 2.62
N LEU A 69 5.75 4.16 1.98
CA LEU A 69 6.02 4.64 0.64
C LEU A 69 5.45 3.65 -0.38
N ILE A 70 4.54 4.13 -1.22
CA ILE A 70 4.01 3.40 -2.36
C ILE A 70 4.86 3.72 -3.58
N LEU A 71 5.31 2.66 -4.24
CA LEU A 71 6.02 2.75 -5.51
C LEU A 71 5.23 2.05 -6.62
N ILE A 72 5.35 2.55 -7.84
CA ILE A 72 4.93 1.85 -9.06
C ILE A 72 6.14 1.67 -9.95
N ASN A 73 6.54 0.41 -10.19
CA ASN A 73 7.78 0.06 -10.90
C ASN A 73 9.02 0.78 -10.31
N GLY A 74 9.06 0.90 -8.98
CA GLY A 74 10.16 1.54 -8.25
C GLY A 74 10.10 3.08 -8.18
N GLN A 75 9.04 3.72 -8.68
CA GLN A 75 8.87 5.18 -8.70
C GLN A 75 7.88 5.65 -7.62
N PRO A 76 8.19 6.70 -6.84
CA PRO A 76 7.34 7.16 -5.74
C PRO A 76 6.05 7.81 -6.23
N THR A 77 4.94 7.55 -5.53
CA THR A 77 3.60 8.06 -5.93
C THR A 77 2.85 8.79 -4.82
N ASN A 78 3.34 8.75 -3.57
CA ASN A 78 2.69 9.42 -2.44
C ASN A 78 2.62 10.94 -2.63
N SER A 79 1.49 11.54 -2.26
CA SER A 79 1.31 12.99 -2.32
C SER A 79 2.08 13.70 -1.21
N GLY A 80 2.57 14.91 -1.49
CA GLY A 80 3.15 15.79 -0.45
C GLY A 80 2.10 16.33 0.54
N ASN A 81 0.82 16.33 0.14
CA ASN A 81 -0.29 16.85 0.96
C ASN A 81 -0.63 15.92 2.12
N THR A 82 -0.92 14.65 1.84
CA THR A 82 -1.39 13.68 2.85
C THR A 82 -0.37 12.59 3.17
N GLY A 83 0.72 12.52 2.39
CA GLY A 83 1.70 11.44 2.46
C GLY A 83 1.18 10.09 2.01
N GLN A 84 0.01 10.03 1.36
CA GLN A 84 -0.67 8.79 0.97
C GLN A 84 -0.85 8.72 -0.55
N PHE A 85 -1.17 7.51 -1.03
CA PHE A 85 -1.57 7.22 -2.40
C PHE A 85 -2.76 6.27 -2.37
N ASP A 86 -3.81 6.57 -3.13
CA ASP A 86 -4.97 5.69 -3.24
C ASP A 86 -4.66 4.53 -4.19
N ILE A 87 -4.39 3.35 -3.64
CA ILE A 87 -4.05 2.16 -4.43
C ILE A 87 -5.21 1.60 -5.27
N ASN A 88 -6.46 1.99 -5.01
CA ASN A 88 -7.58 1.57 -5.88
C ASN A 88 -7.44 2.13 -7.30
N GLN A 89 -6.58 3.13 -7.46
CA GLN A 89 -6.18 3.68 -8.74
C GLN A 89 -5.36 2.73 -9.59
N ILE A 90 -4.67 1.76 -8.98
CA ILE A 90 -3.89 0.75 -9.69
C ILE A 90 -4.83 -0.40 -10.04
N PRO A 91 -5.03 -0.74 -11.32
CA PRO A 91 -5.85 -1.88 -11.71
C PRO A 91 -5.18 -3.17 -11.28
N ALA A 92 -5.90 -4.03 -10.55
CA ALA A 92 -5.37 -5.31 -10.07
C ALA A 92 -4.78 -6.15 -11.22
N ASN A 93 -5.51 -6.21 -12.35
CA ASN A 93 -5.11 -6.94 -13.56
C ASN A 93 -3.82 -6.43 -14.24
N SER A 94 -3.33 -5.24 -13.86
CA SER A 94 -2.08 -4.65 -14.38
C SER A 94 -0.86 -5.00 -13.53
N ILE A 95 -1.07 -5.56 -12.33
CA ILE A 95 -0.02 -5.91 -11.39
C ILE A 95 0.55 -7.28 -11.74
N SER A 96 1.87 -7.34 -11.92
CA SER A 96 2.60 -8.60 -12.08
C SER A 96 3.14 -9.13 -10.76
N GLU A 97 3.52 -8.23 -9.86
CA GLU A 97 4.13 -8.56 -8.58
C GLU A 97 3.92 -7.41 -7.61
N ILE A 98 3.62 -7.72 -6.36
CA ILE A 98 3.62 -6.80 -5.23
C ILE A 98 4.82 -7.14 -4.36
N GLN A 99 5.63 -6.12 -4.08
CA GLN A 99 6.85 -6.26 -3.30
C GLN A 99 6.70 -5.46 -2.01
N VAL A 100 6.81 -6.11 -0.87
CA VAL A 100 6.63 -5.50 0.45
C VAL A 100 7.92 -5.58 1.24
N ALA A 101 8.35 -4.42 1.73
CA ALA A 101 9.58 -4.22 2.47
C ALA A 101 9.28 -3.45 3.77
N PRO A 102 8.87 -4.16 4.82
CA PRO A 102 8.50 -3.55 6.09
C PRO A 102 9.72 -3.04 6.89
N GLY A 103 9.44 -2.15 7.85
CA GLY A 103 10.45 -1.49 8.69
C GLY A 103 11.15 -0.33 7.98
N ASN A 104 12.20 0.23 8.59
CA ASN A 104 12.84 1.44 8.07
C ASN A 104 13.52 1.19 6.73
N GLN A 105 13.10 1.94 5.70
CA GLN A 105 13.67 1.94 4.36
C GLN A 105 14.11 3.35 3.89
N SER A 106 14.04 4.36 4.76
CA SER A 106 14.40 5.75 4.44
C SER A 106 15.84 5.89 3.93
N ALA A 107 16.80 5.12 4.43
CA ALA A 107 18.18 5.18 3.93
C ALA A 107 18.33 4.85 2.43
N ARG A 108 17.35 4.16 1.83
CA ARG A 108 17.32 3.84 0.40
C ARG A 108 16.34 4.70 -0.37
N TYR A 109 15.14 4.93 0.18
CA TYR A 109 14.03 5.55 -0.54
C TYR A 109 13.62 6.94 -0.04
N GLY A 110 14.17 7.39 1.10
CA GLY A 110 13.95 8.73 1.66
C GLY A 110 12.69 8.88 2.51
N ASN A 111 12.09 10.08 2.42
CA ASN A 111 10.88 10.45 3.15
C ASN A 111 9.75 9.43 2.93
N GLN A 112 8.86 9.29 3.91
CA GLN A 112 7.67 8.41 3.87
C GLN A 112 7.98 6.90 3.80
N ALA A 113 9.24 6.47 3.80
CA ALA A 113 9.62 5.05 3.83
C ALA A 113 10.00 4.53 5.23
N MET A 114 9.44 5.14 6.28
CA MET A 114 9.79 4.84 7.69
C MET A 114 9.08 3.58 8.21
N GLY A 115 7.81 3.36 7.86
CA GLY A 115 7.08 2.11 8.13
C GLY A 115 7.43 1.00 7.13
N GLY A 116 7.83 1.39 5.92
CA GLY A 116 8.31 0.48 4.89
C GLY A 116 7.94 0.95 3.48
N VAL A 117 8.10 0.05 2.52
CA VAL A 117 7.81 0.30 1.10
C VAL A 117 6.90 -0.80 0.56
N VAL A 118 5.88 -0.42 -0.21
CA VAL A 118 5.08 -1.32 -1.05
C VAL A 118 5.28 -0.91 -2.50
N ASN A 119 5.87 -1.78 -3.30
CA ASN A 119 6.12 -1.53 -4.72
C ASN A 119 5.24 -2.43 -5.58
N PHE A 120 4.39 -1.79 -6.40
CA PHE A 120 3.57 -2.44 -7.40
C PHE A 120 4.36 -2.54 -8.71
N VAL A 121 4.80 -3.73 -9.05
CA VAL A 121 5.46 -4.01 -10.31
C VAL A 121 4.41 -4.35 -11.34
N LEU A 122 4.26 -3.50 -12.34
CA LEU A 122 3.27 -3.69 -13.40
C LEU A 122 3.77 -4.69 -14.44
N VAL A 123 2.83 -5.40 -15.06
CA VAL A 123 3.11 -6.32 -16.16
C VAL A 123 3.91 -5.58 -17.23
N PRO A 124 5.16 -6.01 -17.53
CA PRO A 124 5.92 -5.40 -18.61
C PRO A 124 5.23 -5.70 -19.93
N PRO A 125 5.24 -4.75 -20.89
CA PRO A 125 4.57 -4.96 -22.16
C PRO A 125 5.17 -6.18 -22.87
N LYS A 126 4.33 -7.17 -23.15
CA LYS A 126 4.75 -8.48 -23.66
C LYS A 126 5.24 -8.36 -25.11
N ARG A 127 6.09 -9.32 -25.52
CA ARG A 127 6.49 -9.47 -26.94
C ARG A 127 5.44 -10.20 -27.78
N SER A 128 4.40 -10.71 -27.15
CA SER A 128 3.26 -11.36 -27.79
C SER A 128 2.03 -10.46 -27.65
N GLU A 129 1.26 -10.34 -28.73
CA GLU A 129 -0.02 -9.66 -28.68
C GLU A 129 -0.99 -10.46 -27.81
N GLN A 130 -1.66 -9.78 -26.89
CA GLN A 130 -2.70 -10.36 -26.03
C GLN A 130 -3.75 -9.30 -25.78
N THR A 131 -5.03 -9.65 -25.92
CA THR A 131 -6.14 -8.79 -25.55
C THR A 131 -6.90 -9.42 -24.40
N ASN A 132 -7.18 -8.65 -23.35
CA ASN A 132 -8.06 -9.08 -22.28
C ASN A 132 -9.27 -8.17 -22.21
N LEU A 133 -10.44 -8.76 -22.12
CA LEU A 133 -11.70 -8.08 -21.84
C LEU A 133 -12.27 -8.71 -20.58
N SER A 134 -12.69 -7.91 -19.60
CA SER A 134 -13.44 -8.43 -18.46
C SER A 134 -14.64 -7.56 -18.14
N THR A 135 -15.66 -8.21 -17.60
CA THR A 135 -16.84 -7.56 -17.05
C THR A 135 -17.22 -8.24 -15.74
N SER A 136 -17.73 -7.47 -14.78
CA SER A 136 -18.20 -7.99 -13.50
C SER A 136 -19.48 -7.28 -13.10
N LEU A 137 -20.41 -8.04 -12.50
CA LEU A 137 -21.63 -7.55 -11.88
C LEU A 137 -21.66 -8.03 -10.43
N GLY A 138 -22.11 -7.19 -9.49
CA GLY A 138 -22.15 -7.57 -8.09
C GLY A 138 -23.28 -6.93 -7.31
N SER A 139 -23.23 -7.14 -5.99
CA SER A 139 -24.17 -6.51 -5.05
C SER A 139 -24.14 -4.99 -5.15
N TRP A 140 -25.26 -4.36 -4.80
CA TRP A 140 -25.42 -2.90 -4.80
C TRP A 140 -25.18 -2.23 -6.16
N ASP A 141 -25.65 -2.90 -7.23
CA ASP A 141 -25.53 -2.46 -8.61
C ASP A 141 -24.07 -2.27 -9.06
N GLN A 142 -23.13 -3.00 -8.47
CA GLN A 142 -21.72 -2.95 -8.87
C GLN A 142 -21.55 -3.41 -10.31
N ARG A 143 -20.80 -2.65 -11.10
CA ARG A 143 -20.45 -2.92 -12.49
C ARG A 143 -18.99 -2.58 -12.73
N LYS A 144 -18.21 -3.55 -13.20
CA LYS A 144 -16.83 -3.32 -13.61
C LYS A 144 -16.66 -3.73 -15.06
N VAL A 145 -15.96 -2.92 -15.85
CA VAL A 145 -15.56 -3.25 -17.22
C VAL A 145 -14.09 -2.89 -17.39
N SER A 146 -13.29 -3.81 -17.93
CA SER A 146 -11.90 -3.52 -18.25
C SER A 146 -11.49 -4.09 -19.60
N ILE A 147 -10.60 -3.38 -20.28
CA ILE A 147 -9.95 -3.83 -21.51
C ILE A 147 -8.45 -3.57 -21.39
N SER A 148 -7.63 -4.57 -21.72
CA SER A 148 -6.20 -4.40 -21.92
C SER A 148 -5.73 -4.98 -23.23
N ASN A 149 -4.68 -4.38 -23.79
CA ASN A 149 -4.06 -4.85 -25.00
C ASN A 149 -2.54 -4.67 -24.92
N ASP A 150 -1.82 -5.75 -25.20
CA ASP A 150 -0.36 -5.77 -25.39
C ASP A 150 -0.05 -5.74 -26.90
N LEU A 151 0.80 -4.82 -27.32
CA LEU A 151 1.28 -4.67 -28.70
C LEU A 151 2.79 -4.75 -28.75
N HIS A 152 3.33 -5.39 -29.78
CA HIS A 152 4.77 -5.46 -30.00
C HIS A 152 5.14 -5.19 -31.45
N HIS A 153 6.03 -4.23 -31.68
CA HIS A 153 6.57 -3.94 -33.01
C HIS A 153 8.06 -3.62 -32.96
N ARG A 154 8.88 -4.52 -33.51
CA ARG A 154 10.35 -4.42 -33.56
C ARG A 154 10.96 -4.27 -32.16
N ASN A 155 11.33 -3.05 -31.80
CA ASN A 155 12.00 -2.70 -30.55
C ASN A 155 11.07 -1.99 -29.57
N TRP A 156 9.78 -1.89 -29.91
CA TRP A 156 8.74 -1.30 -29.08
C TRP A 156 7.82 -2.37 -28.54
N SER A 157 7.50 -2.28 -27.25
CA SER A 157 6.40 -2.99 -26.63
C SER A 157 5.50 -1.96 -25.94
N LEU A 158 4.19 -2.06 -26.15
CA LEU A 158 3.19 -1.16 -25.60
C LEU A 158 2.12 -1.97 -24.88
N ASN A 159 1.73 -1.55 -23.69
CA ASN A 159 0.57 -2.04 -22.97
C ASN A 159 -0.40 -0.88 -22.77
N LEU A 160 -1.66 -1.09 -23.11
CA LEU A 160 -2.74 -0.15 -22.87
C LEU A 160 -3.80 -0.84 -22.02
N HIS A 161 -4.33 -0.13 -21.03
CA HIS A 161 -5.43 -0.62 -20.21
C HIS A 161 -6.43 0.50 -19.93
N ALA A 162 -7.71 0.20 -20.05
CA ALA A 162 -8.79 1.10 -19.68
C ALA A 162 -9.82 0.34 -18.84
N SER A 163 -10.33 0.97 -17.79
CA SER A 163 -11.33 0.37 -16.93
C SER A 163 -12.31 1.38 -16.35
N MET A 164 -13.49 0.88 -16.00
CA MET A 164 -14.54 1.59 -15.31
C MET A 164 -15.10 0.70 -14.20
N ASP A 165 -15.33 1.28 -13.04
CA ASP A 165 -15.94 0.65 -11.87
C ASP A 165 -16.99 1.58 -11.28
N GLU A 166 -18.22 1.13 -11.15
CA GLU A 166 -19.31 1.90 -10.53
C GLU A 166 -20.13 1.01 -9.61
N ALA A 167 -20.58 1.57 -8.48
CA ALA A 167 -21.46 0.88 -7.55
C ALA A 167 -22.26 1.89 -6.72
N THR A 168 -23.45 1.51 -6.25
CA THR A 168 -24.20 2.32 -5.28
C THR A 168 -23.74 2.07 -3.85
N ASN A 169 -23.20 0.88 -3.56
CA ASN A 169 -22.72 0.41 -2.25
C ASN A 169 -23.73 0.61 -1.10
N ARG A 170 -25.03 0.59 -1.41
CA ARG A 170 -26.10 0.77 -0.42
C ARG A 170 -26.39 -0.55 0.30
N PHE A 171 -25.59 -0.86 1.32
CA PHE A 171 -25.74 -2.06 2.13
C PHE A 171 -26.62 -1.81 3.37
N SER A 172 -27.24 -2.87 3.88
CA SER A 172 -27.98 -2.81 5.14
C SER A 172 -27.05 -2.95 6.34
N TYR A 173 -27.35 -2.23 7.42
CA TYR A 173 -26.66 -2.33 8.71
C TYR A 173 -27.69 -2.29 9.84
N ILE A 174 -27.27 -2.65 11.05
CA ILE A 174 -28.11 -2.48 12.24
C ILE A 174 -27.69 -1.20 12.94
N ASP A 175 -28.66 -0.33 13.14
CA ASP A 175 -28.52 0.82 14.03
C ASP A 175 -28.96 0.40 15.44
N ASP A 176 -27.98 0.26 16.33
CA ASP A 176 -28.16 -0.06 17.74
C ASP A 176 -27.87 1.15 18.64
N PHE A 177 -27.88 2.38 18.08
CA PHE A 177 -27.50 3.58 18.82
C PHE A 177 -28.46 3.92 19.99
N ASP A 178 -29.75 3.66 19.81
CA ASP A 178 -30.84 4.01 20.75
C ASP A 178 -31.27 2.84 21.66
N VAL A 179 -30.45 1.81 21.78
CA VAL A 179 -30.86 0.54 22.39
C VAL A 179 -30.74 0.57 23.93
N ASP A 180 -31.89 0.63 24.61
CA ASP A 180 -32.06 0.02 25.94
C ASP A 180 -31.75 -1.49 25.84
N GLU A 181 -31.20 -2.14 26.88
CA GLU A 181 -30.69 -3.53 26.90
C GLU A 181 -31.62 -4.65 26.33
N ASN A 182 -32.87 -4.34 25.93
CA ASN A 182 -33.86 -5.27 25.40
C ASN A 182 -34.29 -5.04 23.92
N ASP A 183 -33.73 -4.07 23.20
CA ASP A 183 -34.04 -3.85 21.77
C ASP A 183 -32.92 -4.40 20.87
N ASN A 184 -33.25 -4.97 19.71
CA ASN A 184 -32.29 -5.59 18.79
C ASN A 184 -31.76 -4.61 17.70
N GLY A 185 -32.03 -3.31 17.86
CA GLY A 185 -31.72 -2.26 16.88
C GLY A 185 -32.63 -2.31 15.65
N SER A 186 -32.62 -1.24 14.83
CA SER A 186 -33.33 -1.21 13.55
C SER A 186 -32.41 -1.60 12.39
N ILE A 187 -32.94 -2.27 11.38
CA ILE A 187 -32.21 -2.52 10.13
C ILE A 187 -32.36 -1.28 9.26
N GLU A 188 -31.25 -0.57 9.05
CA GLU A 188 -31.18 0.63 8.23
C GLU A 188 -30.38 0.39 6.96
N THR A 189 -30.55 1.28 5.97
CA THR A 189 -29.74 1.24 4.74
C THR A 189 -28.68 2.32 4.78
N ARG A 190 -27.44 1.94 4.47
CA ARG A 190 -26.32 2.87 4.35
C ARG A 190 -26.50 3.70 3.08
N ASN A 191 -26.69 5.00 3.27
CA ASN A 191 -26.86 5.97 2.19
C ASN A 191 -25.59 6.79 1.94
N ASN A 192 -25.53 7.49 0.81
CA ASN A 192 -24.39 8.32 0.38
C ASN A 192 -23.07 7.55 0.24
N THR A 193 -23.13 6.39 -0.40
CA THR A 193 -22.03 5.41 -0.53
C THR A 193 -21.57 5.18 -1.97
N ALA A 194 -22.21 5.81 -2.96
CA ALA A 194 -21.96 5.51 -4.36
C ALA A 194 -20.54 5.90 -4.79
N THR A 195 -19.93 5.06 -5.64
CA THR A 195 -18.59 5.25 -6.18
C THR A 195 -18.60 5.08 -7.70
N ARG A 196 -17.75 5.84 -8.38
CA ARG A 196 -17.52 5.74 -9.82
C ARG A 196 -16.08 6.10 -10.15
N HIS A 197 -15.35 5.16 -10.72
CA HIS A 197 -13.93 5.30 -11.05
C HIS A 197 -13.70 4.97 -12.53
N HIS A 198 -12.94 5.81 -13.20
CA HIS A 198 -12.45 5.60 -14.57
C HIS A 198 -10.94 5.64 -14.55
N SER A 199 -10.31 4.71 -15.25
CA SER A 199 -8.87 4.57 -15.22
C SER A 199 -8.34 4.23 -16.61
N PHE A 200 -7.30 4.94 -17.03
CA PHE A 200 -6.55 4.68 -18.25
C PHE A 200 -5.07 4.58 -17.92
N TRP A 201 -4.43 3.50 -18.36
CA TRP A 201 -3.02 3.20 -18.14
C TRP A 201 -2.32 2.94 -19.46
N MET A 202 -1.08 3.40 -19.54
CA MET A 202 -0.17 3.07 -20.63
C MET A 202 1.22 2.74 -20.12
N GLY A 203 1.85 1.76 -20.76
CA GLY A 203 3.25 1.42 -20.55
C GLY A 203 3.93 1.18 -21.89
N ALA A 204 4.99 1.92 -22.20
CA ALA A 204 5.75 1.78 -23.43
C ALA A 204 7.23 1.54 -23.12
N THR A 205 7.77 0.45 -23.66
CA THR A 205 9.19 0.11 -23.56
C THR A 205 9.82 0.14 -24.94
N TRP A 206 10.88 0.95 -25.09
CA TRP A 206 11.76 0.93 -26.26
C TRP A 206 13.10 0.29 -25.90
N GLN A 207 13.42 -0.81 -26.59
CA GLN A 207 14.64 -1.58 -26.34
C GLN A 207 15.38 -1.85 -27.67
N PRO A 208 16.12 -0.87 -28.22
CA PRO A 208 16.76 -0.99 -29.54
C PRO A 208 17.92 -2.00 -29.56
N ARG A 209 18.51 -2.27 -28.40
CA ARG A 209 19.55 -3.27 -28.15
C ARG A 209 19.49 -3.68 -26.69
N ARG A 210 20.03 -4.84 -26.34
CA ARG A 210 20.01 -5.37 -24.96
C ARG A 210 20.51 -4.38 -23.90
N ALA A 211 21.52 -3.58 -24.25
CA ALA A 211 22.17 -2.61 -23.38
C ALA A 211 21.38 -1.30 -23.14
N ILE A 212 20.28 -1.05 -23.86
CA ILE A 212 19.50 0.20 -23.70
C ILE A 212 18.03 -0.17 -23.57
N GLN A 213 17.41 0.31 -22.51
CA GLN A 213 15.98 0.19 -22.27
C GLN A 213 15.43 1.54 -21.85
N TRP A 214 14.41 2.02 -22.55
CA TRP A 214 13.68 3.23 -22.19
C TRP A 214 12.24 2.85 -21.88
N ASP A 215 11.90 2.88 -20.60
CA ASP A 215 10.56 2.60 -20.08
C ASP A 215 9.83 3.92 -19.85
N ASN A 216 8.59 4.00 -20.34
CA ASN A 216 7.68 5.09 -20.06
C ASN A 216 6.38 4.49 -19.57
N GLN A 217 5.81 5.06 -18.53
CA GLN A 217 4.52 4.65 -18.01
C GLN A 217 3.73 5.89 -17.61
N GLY A 218 2.41 5.77 -17.66
CA GLY A 218 1.55 6.80 -17.13
C GLY A 218 0.14 6.32 -16.97
N PHE A 219 -0.60 7.04 -16.14
CA PHE A 219 -2.01 6.80 -15.95
C PHE A 219 -2.78 8.09 -15.76
N PHE A 220 -4.06 8.03 -16.12
CA PHE A 220 -5.06 9.02 -15.81
C PHE A 220 -6.22 8.33 -15.10
N ASN A 221 -6.53 8.80 -13.89
CA ASN A 221 -7.64 8.30 -13.09
C ASN A 221 -8.60 9.44 -12.79
N LYS A 222 -9.89 9.13 -12.85
CA LYS A 222 -10.97 10.03 -12.42
C LYS A 222 -11.93 9.26 -11.52
N GLY A 223 -12.00 9.69 -10.27
CA GLY A 223 -12.85 9.11 -9.25
C GLY A 223 -13.93 10.07 -8.79
N GLN A 224 -15.10 9.53 -8.47
CA GLN A 224 -16.17 10.21 -7.76
C GLN A 224 -16.66 9.26 -6.68
N GLN A 225 -16.69 9.72 -5.44
CA GLN A 225 -17.16 8.93 -4.31
C GLN A 225 -18.03 9.79 -3.40
N GLN A 226 -19.11 9.20 -2.93
CA GLN A 226 -19.89 9.75 -1.84
C GLN A 226 -19.25 9.34 -0.50
N LEU A 227 -19.32 10.26 0.46
CA LEU A 227 -18.70 10.12 1.77
C LEU A 227 -19.82 10.10 2.81
N PRO A 228 -20.18 8.94 3.37
CA PRO A 228 -21.38 8.83 4.19
C PRO A 228 -21.18 9.19 5.68
N GLY A 229 -19.93 9.34 6.15
CA GLY A 229 -19.59 9.70 7.55
C GLY A 229 -19.95 8.62 8.58
N PRO A 230 -19.34 8.56 9.79
CA PRO A 230 -19.76 7.61 10.81
C PRO A 230 -21.23 7.82 11.23
N LEU A 231 -21.89 6.83 11.84
CA LEU A 231 -23.31 6.93 12.24
C LEU A 231 -23.56 8.04 13.27
N LEU A 232 -22.56 8.36 14.09
CA LEU A 232 -22.60 9.51 15.01
C LEU A 232 -22.64 10.85 14.27
N GLU A 233 -22.27 10.85 12.99
CA GLU A 233 -22.03 12.05 12.22
C GLU A 233 -22.20 11.77 10.71
N LEU A 234 -23.45 11.54 10.33
CA LEU A 234 -23.80 11.32 8.94
C LEU A 234 -23.53 12.56 8.10
N THR A 235 -22.99 12.33 6.92
CA THR A 235 -22.74 13.37 5.92
C THR A 235 -23.52 13.03 4.66
N PRO A 236 -24.83 13.36 4.60
CA PRO A 236 -25.74 12.85 3.57
C PRO A 236 -25.47 13.40 2.17
N ASP A 237 -24.75 14.52 2.08
CA ASP A 237 -24.44 15.22 0.84
C ASP A 237 -22.94 15.35 0.57
N ALA A 238 -22.09 14.73 1.40
CA ALA A 238 -20.66 14.83 1.22
C ALA A 238 -20.18 13.98 0.05
N ALA A 239 -19.32 14.56 -0.77
CA ALA A 239 -18.77 13.91 -1.95
C ALA A 239 -17.34 14.36 -2.20
N ASN A 240 -16.57 13.49 -2.84
CA ASN A 240 -15.20 13.76 -3.25
C ASN A 240 -15.03 13.35 -4.71
N GLN A 241 -14.49 14.25 -5.52
CA GLN A 241 -14.06 13.99 -6.88
C GLN A 241 -12.55 14.12 -6.95
N THR A 242 -11.89 13.16 -7.59
CA THR A 242 -10.45 13.16 -7.80
C THR A 242 -10.13 13.00 -9.27
N GLU A 243 -9.11 13.72 -9.73
CA GLU A 243 -8.47 13.53 -11.02
C GLU A 243 -6.96 13.42 -10.77
N GLN A 244 -6.34 12.36 -11.24
CA GLN A 244 -4.91 12.13 -11.07
C GLN A 244 -4.26 11.76 -12.39
N THR A 245 -3.15 12.43 -12.69
CA THR A 245 -2.27 12.12 -13.81
C THR A 245 -0.89 11.80 -13.26
N HIS A 246 -0.35 10.66 -13.65
CA HIS A 246 1.01 10.26 -13.35
C HIS A 246 1.74 9.95 -14.65
N PHE A 247 2.98 10.39 -14.75
CA PHE A 247 3.89 10.01 -15.83
C PHE A 247 5.27 9.76 -15.26
N ALA A 248 5.84 8.59 -15.57
CA ALA A 248 7.20 8.27 -15.22
C ALA A 248 7.98 7.78 -16.45
N SER A 249 9.20 8.29 -16.60
CA SER A 249 10.14 7.90 -17.64
C SER A 249 11.43 7.40 -16.99
N GLN A 250 11.96 6.29 -17.50
CA GLN A 250 13.19 5.68 -17.01
C GLN A 250 14.05 5.23 -18.19
N LEU A 251 15.24 5.81 -18.31
CA LEU A 251 16.26 5.37 -19.25
C LEU A 251 17.32 4.56 -18.50
N LEU A 252 17.48 3.30 -18.90
CA LEU A 252 18.50 2.39 -18.41
C LEU A 252 19.52 2.11 -19.52
N ILE A 253 20.79 2.32 -19.19
CA ILE A 253 21.93 1.98 -20.04
C ILE A 253 22.79 0.99 -19.26
N ASP A 254 22.87 -0.24 -19.76
CA ASP A 254 23.64 -1.32 -19.17
C ASP A 254 24.88 -1.64 -20.01
N ARG A 255 26.05 -1.63 -19.36
CA ARG A 255 27.36 -1.89 -19.97
C ARG A 255 28.22 -2.71 -19.04
N GLN A 256 28.21 -4.03 -19.25
CA GLN A 256 29.03 -5.00 -18.53
C GLN A 256 28.85 -4.93 -17.00
N GLN A 257 29.73 -4.19 -16.31
CA GLN A 257 29.73 -4.00 -14.86
C GLN A 257 29.07 -2.70 -14.43
N TRP A 258 28.58 -1.87 -15.37
CA TRP A 258 28.02 -0.56 -15.07
C TRP A 258 26.61 -0.43 -15.61
N THR A 259 25.69 0.00 -14.75
CA THR A 259 24.33 0.37 -15.12
C THR A 259 24.09 1.83 -14.74
N ILE A 260 23.66 2.63 -15.71
CA ILE A 260 23.24 4.02 -15.50
C ILE A 260 21.73 4.07 -15.67
N THR A 261 21.04 4.62 -14.68
CA THR A 261 19.58 4.80 -14.71
C THR A 261 19.25 6.26 -14.49
N SER A 262 18.57 6.89 -15.44
CA SER A 262 17.99 8.23 -15.29
C SER A 262 16.48 8.10 -15.19
N ARG A 263 15.87 8.80 -14.23
CA ARG A 263 14.43 8.76 -13.95
C ARG A 263 13.87 10.17 -13.88
N SER A 264 12.65 10.31 -14.40
CA SER A 264 11.83 11.50 -14.23
C SER A 264 10.41 11.07 -13.90
N VAL A 265 9.83 11.64 -12.86
CA VAL A 265 8.45 11.40 -12.41
C VAL A 265 7.73 12.73 -12.36
N LEU A 266 6.53 12.77 -12.94
CA LEU A 266 5.60 13.88 -12.87
C LEU A 266 4.26 13.36 -12.37
N ASP A 267 3.81 13.92 -11.26
CA ASP A 267 2.49 13.68 -10.70
C ASP A 267 1.71 14.99 -10.62
N TYR A 268 0.43 14.91 -10.97
CA TYR A 268 -0.53 15.98 -10.81
C TYR A 268 -1.83 15.38 -10.28
N SER A 269 -2.38 15.96 -9.22
CA SER A 269 -3.68 15.57 -8.69
C SER A 269 -4.54 16.79 -8.39
N PHE A 270 -5.78 16.73 -8.83
CA PHE A 270 -6.84 17.66 -8.47
C PHE A 270 -7.90 16.91 -7.65
N GLN A 271 -8.31 17.51 -6.55
CA GLN A 271 -9.35 17.00 -5.67
C GLN A 271 -10.38 18.10 -5.43
N HIS A 272 -11.67 17.74 -5.53
CA HIS A 272 -12.79 18.60 -5.17
C HIS A 272 -13.67 17.87 -4.16
N GLN A 273 -13.71 18.38 -2.93
CA GLN A 273 -14.48 17.79 -1.84
C GLN A 273 -15.55 18.77 -1.36
N THR A 274 -16.76 18.28 -1.20
CA THR A 274 -17.90 19.07 -0.72
C THR A 274 -18.60 18.36 0.42
N ALA A 275 -19.11 19.12 1.38
CA ALA A 275 -20.11 18.67 2.35
C ALA A 275 -20.86 19.92 2.83
N ARG A 276 -22.19 20.00 2.72
CA ARG A 276 -22.95 21.20 3.11
C ARG A 276 -23.81 20.98 4.34
N GLN A 277 -24.23 19.73 4.59
CA GLN A 277 -25.08 19.35 5.70
C GLN A 277 -24.30 18.60 6.77
N THR A 278 -23.34 19.28 7.40
CA THR A 278 -22.66 18.78 8.61
C THR A 278 -23.16 19.57 9.81
N ILE A 279 -23.14 18.96 11.01
CA ILE A 279 -23.52 19.63 12.26
C ILE A 279 -22.55 20.77 12.67
N PHE A 280 -21.59 21.06 11.81
CA PHE A 280 -20.35 21.78 12.09
C PHE A 280 -20.00 22.83 11.02
N GLY A 281 -20.84 22.97 10.00
CA GLY A 281 -20.68 23.92 8.89
C GLY A 281 -20.08 23.27 7.65
N GLY A 282 -20.65 23.62 6.49
CA GLY A 282 -20.24 23.06 5.21
C GLY A 282 -18.85 23.52 4.75
N HIS A 283 -18.27 22.76 3.83
CA HIS A 283 -17.02 23.07 3.12
C HIS A 283 -17.14 22.73 1.64
N ASP A 284 -16.37 23.46 0.83
CA ASP A 284 -16.20 23.23 -0.61
C ASP A 284 -14.72 23.43 -0.92
N LEU A 285 -13.94 22.35 -0.79
CA LEU A 285 -12.49 22.35 -0.86
C LEU A 285 -12.05 21.94 -2.26
N THR A 286 -11.26 22.78 -2.92
CA THR A 286 -10.49 22.42 -4.11
C THR A 286 -9.02 22.36 -3.75
N THR A 287 -8.38 21.23 -4.02
CA THR A 287 -6.97 21.00 -3.71
C THR A 287 -6.25 20.51 -4.96
N THR A 288 -5.16 21.17 -5.33
CA THR A 288 -4.26 20.75 -6.39
C THR A 288 -2.90 20.42 -5.80
N THR A 289 -2.33 19.29 -6.19
CA THR A 289 -0.97 18.90 -5.84
C THR A 289 -0.18 18.58 -7.09
N SER A 290 1.11 18.92 -7.09
CA SER A 290 2.02 18.47 -8.14
C SER A 290 3.35 18.01 -7.54
N MET A 291 3.97 17.03 -8.18
CA MET A 291 5.31 16.57 -7.83
C MET A 291 6.13 16.34 -9.10
N LEU A 292 7.34 16.86 -9.09
CA LEU A 292 8.35 16.60 -10.11
C LEU A 292 9.60 16.05 -9.40
N GLU A 293 10.02 14.86 -9.79
CA GLU A 293 11.23 14.22 -9.29
C GLU A 293 12.14 13.83 -10.46
N GLN A 294 13.44 14.09 -10.30
CA GLN A 294 14.47 13.67 -11.24
C GLN A 294 15.58 12.96 -10.46
N SER A 295 16.01 11.79 -10.94
CA SER A 295 17.13 11.07 -10.34
C SER A 295 18.10 10.51 -11.38
N LEU A 296 19.36 10.39 -10.97
CA LEU A 296 20.42 9.74 -11.71
C LEU A 296 21.13 8.76 -10.78
N LYS A 297 21.02 7.48 -11.11
CA LYS A 297 21.69 6.38 -10.40
C LYS A 297 22.78 5.79 -11.27
N ILE A 298 23.96 5.65 -10.70
CA ILE A 298 25.08 4.90 -11.27
C ILE A 298 25.30 3.69 -10.38
N HIS A 299 25.25 2.51 -10.95
CA HIS A 299 25.50 1.25 -10.25
C HIS A 299 26.66 0.51 -10.90
N GLN A 300 27.66 0.19 -10.11
CA GLN A 300 28.72 -0.74 -10.47
C GLN A 300 28.40 -2.10 -9.86
N ASN A 301 28.41 -3.15 -10.66
CA ASN A 301 28.23 -4.51 -10.22
C ASN A 301 29.40 -5.39 -10.68
N THR A 302 29.95 -6.17 -9.76
CA THR A 302 30.93 -7.22 -10.02
C THR A 302 30.33 -8.57 -9.65
N ASP A 303 31.08 -9.66 -9.78
CA ASP A 303 30.60 -10.99 -9.38
C ASP A 303 30.31 -11.12 -7.88
N TRP A 304 30.87 -10.23 -7.04
CA TRP A 304 30.86 -10.34 -5.57
C TRP A 304 30.41 -9.08 -4.85
N THR A 305 30.39 -7.92 -5.52
CA THR A 305 30.08 -6.63 -4.91
C THR A 305 29.28 -5.75 -5.85
N GLY A 306 28.29 -5.05 -5.30
CA GLY A 306 27.55 -3.99 -5.96
C GLY A 306 27.70 -2.68 -5.19
N ILE A 307 27.95 -1.58 -5.88
CA ILE A 307 27.93 -0.23 -5.30
C ILE A 307 27.03 0.63 -6.17
N SER A 308 26.12 1.39 -5.58
CA SER A 308 25.39 2.42 -6.31
C SER A 308 25.43 3.77 -5.61
N VAL A 309 25.50 4.81 -6.42
CA VAL A 309 25.29 6.19 -6.00
C VAL A 309 24.11 6.75 -6.77
N GLU A 310 23.17 7.37 -6.07
CA GLU A 310 22.01 8.03 -6.66
C GLU A 310 21.91 9.46 -6.14
N GLY A 311 21.81 10.41 -7.07
CA GLY A 311 21.44 11.79 -6.76
C GLY A 311 20.02 12.07 -7.24
N SER A 312 19.22 12.75 -6.43
CA SER A 312 17.86 13.13 -6.80
C SER A 312 17.52 14.56 -6.40
N TRP A 313 16.67 15.20 -7.21
CA TRP A 313 16.01 16.46 -6.89
C TRP A 313 14.50 16.27 -7.00
N ARG A 314 13.76 16.77 -6.02
CA ARG A 314 12.30 16.68 -5.96
C ARG A 314 11.71 18.04 -5.61
N ARG A 315 10.61 18.41 -6.27
CA ARG A 315 9.77 19.56 -5.93
C ARG A 315 8.33 19.12 -5.80
N GLU A 316 7.68 19.51 -4.71
CA GLU A 316 6.27 19.27 -4.42
C GLU A 316 5.57 20.61 -4.24
N THR A 317 4.36 20.74 -4.78
CA THR A 317 3.51 21.92 -4.58
C THR A 317 2.11 21.51 -4.14
N LEU A 318 1.47 22.38 -3.38
CA LEU A 318 0.09 22.31 -2.95
C LEU A 318 -0.56 23.68 -3.17
N ASP A 319 -1.77 23.70 -3.71
CA ASP A 319 -2.66 24.85 -3.68
C ASP A 319 -4.03 24.34 -3.24
N SER A 320 -4.55 24.85 -2.11
CA SER A 320 -5.85 24.43 -1.60
C SER A 320 -6.70 25.61 -1.16
N GLN A 321 -7.95 25.62 -1.62
CA GLN A 321 -8.90 26.70 -1.40
C GLN A 321 -10.24 26.15 -0.92
N ASP A 322 -10.81 26.75 0.12
CA ASP A 322 -12.19 26.51 0.55
C ASP A 322 -13.08 27.62 -0.02
N ASN A 323 -13.87 27.26 -1.03
CA ASN A 323 -14.73 28.15 -1.80
C ASN A 323 -15.94 28.67 -0.99
N LEU A 324 -16.26 28.05 0.15
CA LEU A 324 -17.30 28.53 1.07
C LEU A 324 -16.73 29.36 2.22
N ARG A 325 -15.50 29.04 2.65
CA ARG A 325 -14.84 29.66 3.79
C ARG A 325 -13.43 30.03 3.39
N ALA A 326 -13.26 31.14 2.66
CA ALA A 326 -11.95 31.53 2.12
C ALA A 326 -10.84 31.58 3.19
N GLN A 327 -11.18 31.99 4.42
CA GLN A 327 -10.29 32.01 5.58
C GLN A 327 -9.85 30.61 6.07
N ASN A 328 -10.51 29.54 5.60
CA ASN A 328 -10.22 28.13 5.87
C ASN A 328 -9.41 27.45 4.74
N SER A 329 -8.84 28.22 3.81
CA SER A 329 -7.99 27.72 2.72
C SER A 329 -6.56 27.44 3.19
N LEU A 330 -5.98 26.28 2.87
CA LEU A 330 -4.56 26.01 3.18
C LEU A 330 -3.64 26.97 2.40
N GLY A 331 -4.07 27.41 1.22
CA GLY A 331 -3.27 28.27 0.34
C GLY A 331 -2.19 27.50 -0.40
N GLU A 332 -1.18 28.24 -0.85
CA GLU A 332 -0.08 27.72 -1.66
C GLU A 332 1.13 27.34 -0.79
N HIS A 333 1.65 26.14 -0.98
CA HIS A 333 2.86 25.65 -0.31
C HIS A 333 3.76 24.92 -1.30
N ASP A 334 5.08 25.03 -1.11
CA ASP A 334 6.06 24.27 -1.87
C ASP A 334 7.16 23.68 -0.98
N ARG A 335 7.69 22.53 -1.41
CA ARG A 335 8.82 21.86 -0.77
C ARG A 335 9.79 21.39 -1.84
N GLN A 336 11.08 21.61 -1.59
CA GLN A 336 12.16 21.10 -2.44
C GLN A 336 13.09 20.24 -1.61
N THR A 337 13.61 19.17 -2.23
CA THR A 337 14.53 18.24 -1.59
C THR A 337 15.62 17.84 -2.57
N VAL A 338 16.86 17.86 -2.09
CA VAL A 338 18.01 17.29 -2.80
C VAL A 338 18.55 16.14 -1.96
N ALA A 339 18.73 14.98 -2.58
CA ALA A 339 19.23 13.81 -1.88
C ALA A 339 20.41 13.16 -2.60
N VAL A 340 21.32 12.59 -1.80
CA VAL A 340 22.37 11.69 -2.27
C VAL A 340 22.29 10.40 -1.47
N VAL A 341 22.25 9.28 -2.17
CA VAL A 341 22.23 7.93 -1.59
C VAL A 341 23.45 7.16 -2.06
N VAL A 342 24.08 6.44 -1.14
CA VAL A 342 25.10 5.45 -1.44
C VAL A 342 24.66 4.11 -0.87
N VAL A 343 24.67 3.08 -1.71
CA VAL A 343 24.34 1.70 -1.32
C VAL A 343 25.52 0.81 -1.69
N GLY A 344 25.96 -0.01 -0.74
CA GLY A 344 26.99 -1.02 -0.93
C GLY A 344 26.47 -2.40 -0.55
N GLU A 345 26.70 -3.39 -1.41
CA GLU A 345 26.23 -4.76 -1.24
C GLU A 345 27.39 -5.69 -1.59
N ALA A 346 27.56 -6.77 -0.82
CA ALA A 346 28.54 -7.80 -1.15
C ALA A 346 27.92 -9.19 -0.98
N THR A 347 28.51 -10.19 -1.62
CA THR A 347 28.15 -11.58 -1.46
C THR A 347 29.40 -12.44 -1.50
N TRP A 348 29.64 -13.19 -0.44
CA TRP A 348 30.76 -14.14 -0.33
C TRP A 348 30.22 -15.55 -0.15
N LYS A 349 30.77 -16.50 -0.89
CA LYS A 349 30.40 -17.91 -0.79
C LYS A 349 31.58 -18.72 -0.26
N TYR A 350 31.37 -19.42 0.84
CA TYR A 350 32.32 -20.41 1.39
C TYR A 350 31.61 -21.75 1.57
N ARG A 351 31.95 -22.72 0.70
CA ARG A 351 31.23 -24.01 0.60
C ARG A 351 29.73 -23.78 0.35
N SER A 352 28.86 -24.27 1.25
CA SER A 352 27.41 -24.11 1.19
C SER A 352 26.91 -22.81 1.87
N LEU A 353 27.78 -22.08 2.58
CA LEU A 353 27.42 -20.83 3.23
C LEU A 353 27.57 -19.65 2.26
N VAL A 354 26.51 -18.85 2.12
CA VAL A 354 26.54 -17.56 1.44
C VAL A 354 26.32 -16.45 2.48
N VAL A 355 27.19 -15.44 2.44
CA VAL A 355 27.19 -14.29 3.36
C VAL A 355 26.98 -13.03 2.54
N SER A 356 25.91 -12.28 2.82
CA SER A 356 25.55 -11.09 2.05
C SER A 356 25.31 -9.89 2.97
N PRO A 357 26.35 -9.08 3.28
CA PRO A 357 26.15 -7.80 3.96
C PRO A 357 25.63 -6.75 2.98
N ASN A 358 24.93 -5.76 3.53
CA ASN A 358 24.51 -4.58 2.80
C ASN A 358 24.50 -3.34 3.69
N LEU A 359 24.82 -2.21 3.10
CA LEU A 359 24.87 -0.90 3.74
C LEU A 359 24.19 0.12 2.84
N ALA A 360 23.45 1.04 3.44
CA ALA A 360 22.94 2.22 2.76
C ALA A 360 23.14 3.44 3.64
N ALA A 361 23.50 4.56 3.02
CA ALA A 361 23.60 5.86 3.67
C ALA A 361 22.97 6.90 2.75
N ARG A 362 22.19 7.81 3.34
CA ARG A 362 21.47 8.86 2.62
C ARG A 362 21.58 10.17 3.34
N TYR A 363 21.90 11.20 2.57
CA TYR A 363 21.88 12.60 2.99
C TYR A 363 20.79 13.32 2.21
N GLU A 364 19.92 14.04 2.91
CA GLU A 364 18.87 14.87 2.31
C GLU A 364 18.95 16.29 2.82
N ASP A 365 18.95 17.24 1.90
CA ASP A 365 18.97 18.67 2.16
C ASP A 365 17.64 19.31 1.78
N PHE A 366 17.21 20.25 2.61
CA PHE A 366 15.96 20.99 2.46
C PHE A 366 16.26 22.48 2.54
N PRO A 367 15.83 23.31 1.58
CA PRO A 367 16.08 24.75 1.66
C PRO A 367 15.47 25.43 2.90
N THR A 368 14.43 24.83 3.47
CA THR A 368 13.62 25.39 4.56
C THR A 368 13.79 24.66 5.90
N ALA A 369 14.61 23.60 5.97
CA ALA A 369 14.78 22.79 7.18
C ALA A 369 16.20 22.26 7.32
N SER A 370 16.51 21.66 8.48
CA SER A 370 17.81 21.01 8.69
C SER A 370 17.96 19.76 7.83
N ALA A 371 19.17 19.54 7.31
CA ALA A 371 19.50 18.33 6.58
C ALA A 371 19.37 17.08 7.47
N ILE A 372 19.00 15.97 6.84
CA ILE A 372 18.73 14.69 7.51
C ILE A 372 19.69 13.63 6.99
N PHE A 373 20.22 12.82 7.91
CA PHE A 373 21.10 11.70 7.59
C PHE A 373 20.48 10.39 8.05
N THR A 374 20.30 9.44 7.14
CA THR A 374 19.79 8.10 7.45
C THR A 374 20.73 7.00 7.00
N ASN A 375 20.79 5.93 7.78
CA ASN A 375 21.66 4.79 7.50
C ASN A 375 20.93 3.48 7.74
N GLN A 376 21.40 2.45 7.04
CA GLN A 376 20.91 1.10 7.18
C GLN A 376 22.07 0.12 7.04
N ALA A 377 22.07 -0.92 7.84
CA ALA A 377 23.01 -2.03 7.76
C ALA A 377 22.26 -3.35 7.92
N GLY A 378 22.55 -4.31 7.06
CA GLY A 378 21.99 -5.65 7.15
C GLY A 378 23.01 -6.72 6.80
N LEU A 379 22.75 -7.93 7.28
CA LEU A 379 23.56 -9.12 7.03
C LEU A 379 22.61 -10.30 6.82
N SER A 380 22.76 -10.99 5.69
CA SER A 380 22.10 -12.26 5.41
C SER A 380 23.11 -13.40 5.44
N LEU A 381 22.72 -14.53 6.04
CA LEU A 381 23.45 -15.79 6.01
C LEU A 381 22.52 -16.85 5.42
N GLU A 382 22.96 -17.53 4.37
CA GLU A 382 22.22 -18.62 3.73
C GLU A 382 23.06 -19.90 3.79
N LEU A 383 22.50 -20.95 4.37
CA LEU A 383 23.09 -22.28 4.47
C LEU A 383 22.04 -23.30 4.03
N GLU A 384 22.24 -23.85 2.83
CA GLU A 384 21.32 -24.80 2.20
C GLU A 384 19.88 -24.25 2.10
N LYS A 385 18.98 -24.67 2.98
CA LYS A 385 17.56 -24.31 3.00
C LYS A 385 17.20 -23.26 4.06
N LEU A 386 18.16 -22.90 4.90
CA LEU A 386 18.01 -21.93 5.96
C LEU A 386 18.64 -20.60 5.53
N THR A 387 17.85 -19.54 5.53
CA THR A 387 18.34 -18.16 5.46
C THR A 387 18.04 -17.48 6.78
N THR A 388 18.97 -16.71 7.34
CA THR A 388 18.70 -15.80 8.46
C THR A 388 19.31 -14.44 8.18
N TRP A 389 18.65 -13.39 8.66
CA TRP A 389 19.14 -12.03 8.48
C TRP A 389 18.96 -11.20 9.74
N ILE A 390 19.83 -10.23 9.90
CA ILE A 390 19.68 -9.14 10.87
C ILE A 390 19.76 -7.82 10.12
N LYS A 391 18.97 -6.84 10.54
CA LYS A 391 18.96 -5.50 9.96
C LYS A 391 18.77 -4.44 11.04
N PHE A 392 19.47 -3.34 10.87
CA PHE A 392 19.38 -2.12 11.66
C PHE A 392 19.21 -0.94 10.71
N GLY A 393 18.38 0.03 11.05
CA GLY A 393 18.26 1.22 10.22
C GLY A 393 17.58 2.39 10.91
N THR A 394 18.03 3.60 10.57
CA THR A 394 17.32 4.82 10.94
C THR A 394 16.31 5.18 9.86
N GLY A 395 15.20 5.75 10.29
CA GLY A 395 14.11 6.21 9.44
C GLY A 395 13.71 7.61 9.85
N TYR A 396 13.10 8.33 8.93
CA TYR A 396 12.53 9.63 9.24
C TYR A 396 11.29 9.90 8.37
N ARG A 397 10.45 10.82 8.83
CA ARG A 397 9.35 11.38 8.05
C ARG A 397 9.20 12.86 8.33
N LEU A 398 9.07 13.67 7.29
CA LEU A 398 8.66 15.06 7.44
C LEU A 398 7.16 15.14 7.72
N PRO A 399 6.70 16.12 8.51
CA PRO A 399 5.28 16.47 8.56
C PRO A 399 4.76 16.72 7.14
N ASP A 400 3.55 16.24 6.87
CA ASP A 400 2.88 16.55 5.61
C ASP A 400 2.17 17.91 5.68
N PHE A 401 1.78 18.46 4.52
CA PHE A 401 1.15 19.79 4.51
C PHE A 401 -0.18 19.80 5.26
N TRP A 402 -0.89 18.68 5.27
CA TRP A 402 -2.12 18.53 6.02
C TRP A 402 -1.86 18.66 7.54
N GLU A 403 -0.87 17.97 8.09
CA GLU A 403 -0.48 18.07 9.50
C GLU A 403 0.00 19.46 9.92
N LEU A 404 0.74 20.16 9.04
CA LEU A 404 1.30 21.48 9.34
C LEU A 404 0.27 22.60 9.25
N PHE A 405 -0.55 22.58 8.21
CA PHE A 405 -1.30 23.76 7.76
C PHE A 405 -2.81 23.59 7.79
N TRP A 406 -3.36 22.43 8.22
CA TRP A 406 -4.80 22.23 8.31
C TRP A 406 -5.48 23.44 8.95
N VAL A 407 -6.35 24.09 8.20
CA VAL A 407 -6.95 25.32 8.69
C VAL A 407 -7.97 24.97 9.77
N PRO A 408 -7.90 25.60 10.96
CA PRO A 408 -8.77 25.26 12.07
C PRO A 408 -10.24 25.24 11.67
N ASP A 409 -10.85 24.07 11.81
CA ASP A 409 -12.30 23.90 11.83
C ASP A 409 -12.72 23.36 13.20
N VAL A 410 -13.99 23.03 13.40
CA VAL A 410 -14.45 22.54 14.70
C VAL A 410 -13.91 21.15 15.08
N TYR A 411 -13.31 20.40 14.14
CA TYR A 411 -12.77 19.07 14.37
C TYR A 411 -11.28 19.02 14.50
N ALA A 412 -10.55 19.86 13.78
CA ALA A 412 -9.12 19.72 13.62
C ALA A 412 -8.43 21.06 13.40
N VAL A 413 -7.19 21.17 13.86
CA VAL A 413 -6.27 22.28 13.57
C VAL A 413 -4.88 21.70 13.32
N GLY A 414 -4.20 22.22 12.29
CA GLY A 414 -2.82 21.87 11.98
C GLY A 414 -1.85 22.45 13.00
N ASN A 415 -0.62 21.98 12.98
CA ASN A 415 0.42 22.46 13.88
C ASN A 415 1.70 22.80 13.09
N PRO A 416 1.96 24.08 12.79
CA PRO A 416 3.14 24.48 12.03
C PRO A 416 4.46 24.31 12.82
N LEU A 417 4.39 23.95 14.11
CA LEU A 417 5.56 23.72 14.96
C LEU A 417 5.99 22.25 14.99
N LEU A 418 5.35 21.37 14.20
CA LEU A 418 5.73 19.97 14.13
C LEU A 418 7.17 19.82 13.65
N LYS A 419 7.87 18.87 14.27
CA LYS A 419 9.21 18.44 13.87
C LYS A 419 9.11 17.14 13.07
N PRO A 420 10.13 16.81 12.25
CA PRO A 420 10.26 15.50 11.66
C PRO A 420 10.16 14.37 12.70
N GLU A 421 9.53 13.28 12.31
CA GLU A 421 9.59 12.03 13.05
C GLU A 421 10.92 11.34 12.75
N GLU A 422 11.53 10.75 13.76
CA GLU A 422 12.71 9.89 13.61
C GLU A 422 12.41 8.51 14.19
N SER A 423 13.05 7.47 13.64
CA SER A 423 12.97 6.14 14.22
C SER A 423 14.23 5.31 14.06
N PHE A 424 14.38 4.33 14.93
CA PHE A 424 15.41 3.30 14.86
C PHE A 424 14.77 1.91 14.86
N ASP A 425 15.00 1.19 13.77
CA ASP A 425 14.44 -0.14 13.51
C ASP A 425 15.53 -1.20 13.69
N ARG A 426 15.14 -2.32 14.31
CA ARG A 426 15.94 -3.53 14.41
C ARG A 426 15.05 -4.71 14.08
N GLU A 427 15.56 -5.61 13.26
CA GLU A 427 14.90 -6.88 12.99
C GLU A 427 15.88 -8.04 12.93
N TRP A 428 15.35 -9.20 13.27
CA TRP A 428 15.99 -10.49 13.06
C TRP A 428 14.94 -11.42 12.46
N GLY A 429 15.27 -12.08 11.37
CA GLY A 429 14.39 -13.04 10.74
C GLY A 429 15.09 -14.28 10.24
N PHE A 430 14.29 -15.29 9.94
CA PHE A 430 14.75 -16.50 9.28
C PHE A 430 13.71 -17.04 8.30
N ARG A 431 14.19 -17.78 7.32
CA ARG A 431 13.43 -18.47 6.29
C ARG A 431 13.90 -19.91 6.19
N LEU A 432 12.94 -20.82 6.13
CA LEU A 432 13.13 -22.24 5.86
C LEU A 432 12.39 -22.57 4.57
N ALA A 433 13.12 -22.93 3.51
CA ALA A 433 12.55 -23.12 2.17
C ALA A 433 12.74 -24.56 1.63
N GLU A 434 11.83 -24.97 0.74
CA GLU A 434 11.98 -26.14 -0.15
C GLU A 434 12.04 -27.51 0.55
N PHE A 435 11.25 -27.72 1.60
CA PHE A 435 11.06 -29.06 2.16
C PHE A 435 10.13 -29.89 1.26
N SER A 436 10.71 -30.84 0.51
CA SER A 436 9.99 -31.82 -0.32
C SER A 436 9.31 -32.88 0.55
N PRO A 437 8.11 -33.39 0.18
CA PRO A 437 7.34 -33.11 -1.05
C PRO A 437 6.42 -31.88 -0.98
N LEU A 438 6.32 -31.21 0.17
CA LEU A 438 5.29 -30.21 0.48
C LEU A 438 5.64 -28.78 0.01
N HIS A 439 6.82 -28.56 -0.58
CA HIS A 439 7.34 -27.26 -1.03
C HIS A 439 7.07 -26.13 -0.02
N ILE A 440 7.40 -26.38 1.25
CA ILE A 440 7.15 -25.44 2.33
C ILE A 440 8.13 -24.27 2.26
N ASN A 441 7.61 -23.05 2.36
CA ASN A 441 8.35 -21.83 2.64
C ASN A 441 7.81 -21.20 3.93
N PHE A 442 8.59 -21.27 5.00
CA PHE A 442 8.26 -20.72 6.31
C PHE A 442 9.16 -19.54 6.60
N VAL A 443 8.59 -18.40 6.97
CA VAL A 443 9.30 -17.16 7.26
C VAL A 443 8.86 -16.64 8.61
N THR A 444 9.80 -16.19 9.43
CA THR A 444 9.49 -15.51 10.69
C THR A 444 10.40 -14.32 10.85
N THR A 445 9.83 -13.21 11.30
CA THR A 445 10.55 -11.98 11.61
C THR A 445 10.16 -11.48 13.00
N ILE A 446 11.16 -11.14 13.80
CA ILE A 446 10.99 -10.42 15.07
C ILE A 446 11.54 -9.01 14.87
N PHE A 447 10.77 -7.99 15.24
CA PHE A 447 11.14 -6.60 14.98
C PHE A 447 10.83 -5.68 16.17
N GLN A 448 11.56 -4.56 16.23
CA GLN A 448 11.27 -3.44 17.10
C GLN A 448 11.70 -2.12 16.47
N GLN A 449 10.75 -1.20 16.34
CA GLN A 449 10.93 0.17 15.92
C GLN A 449 10.68 1.11 17.11
N ASP A 450 11.69 1.90 17.47
CA ASP A 450 11.56 2.99 18.45
C ASP A 450 11.44 4.31 17.70
N TYR A 451 10.51 5.16 18.11
CA TYR A 451 10.25 6.47 17.51
C TYR A 451 10.60 7.58 18.48
N ALA A 452 11.18 8.66 17.94
CA ALA A 452 11.34 9.94 18.60
C ALA A 452 10.51 10.98 17.83
N GLY A 453 9.62 11.68 18.53
CA GLY A 453 8.77 12.69 17.91
C GLY A 453 7.64 12.14 17.02
N LEU A 454 7.11 10.94 17.28
CA LEU A 454 5.99 10.36 16.51
C LEU A 454 4.79 11.33 16.49
N ILE A 455 4.39 11.82 15.34
CA ILE A 455 3.26 12.72 15.17
C ILE A 455 1.97 11.94 15.41
N SER A 456 1.16 12.38 16.36
CA SER A 456 -0.13 11.76 16.67
C SER A 456 -1.19 12.82 16.76
N TRP A 457 -2.31 12.60 16.06
CA TRP A 457 -3.51 13.40 16.23
C TRP A 457 -4.17 13.07 17.57
N VAL A 458 -4.33 14.08 18.42
CA VAL A 458 -4.93 13.94 19.74
C VAL A 458 -6.07 14.93 19.90
N ARG A 459 -7.11 14.57 20.67
CA ARG A 459 -8.17 15.51 21.04
C ARG A 459 -7.68 16.47 22.12
N GLY A 460 -7.70 17.76 21.82
CA GLY A 460 -7.34 18.86 22.69
C GLY A 460 -8.51 19.55 23.35
N TYR A 461 -8.25 20.79 23.80
CA TYR A 461 -9.25 21.68 24.34
C TYR A 461 -10.36 21.95 23.32
N GLY A 462 -11.61 22.04 23.76
CA GLY A 462 -12.75 22.23 22.86
C GLY A 462 -13.11 21.00 22.00
N ASN A 463 -12.55 19.82 22.30
CA ASN A 463 -12.81 18.56 21.60
C ASN A 463 -12.28 18.51 20.15
N GLN A 464 -11.45 19.48 19.76
CA GLN A 464 -10.78 19.59 18.47
C GLN A 464 -9.50 18.74 18.46
N PHE A 465 -9.27 17.99 17.40
CA PHE A 465 -8.04 17.27 17.14
C PHE A 465 -6.91 18.21 16.73
N TYR A 466 -5.69 17.92 17.15
CA TYR A 466 -4.51 18.59 16.63
C TYR A 466 -3.34 17.59 16.62
N PRO A 467 -2.39 17.72 15.70
CA PRO A 467 -1.21 16.85 15.66
C PRO A 467 -0.16 17.35 16.66
N GLU A 468 0.40 16.43 17.43
CA GLU A 468 1.52 16.68 18.34
C GLU A 468 2.63 15.64 18.13
N ASN A 469 3.89 16.04 18.31
CA ASN A 469 5.00 15.09 18.38
C ASN A 469 5.00 14.40 19.76
N LEU A 470 4.87 13.08 19.79
CA LEU A 470 5.08 12.26 20.98
C LEU A 470 6.58 12.09 21.22
N ASP A 471 7.06 12.46 22.41
CA ASP A 471 8.48 12.31 22.79
C ASP A 471 9.06 10.92 22.50
N SER A 472 8.32 9.84 22.80
CA SER A 472 8.79 8.48 22.57
C SER A 472 7.63 7.51 22.34
N ALA A 473 7.79 6.64 21.35
CA ALA A 473 6.89 5.51 21.11
C ALA A 473 7.69 4.28 20.67
N ARG A 474 7.12 3.10 20.84
CA ARG A 474 7.74 1.83 20.42
C ARG A 474 6.71 0.93 19.79
N ILE A 475 7.06 0.28 18.70
CA ILE A 475 6.31 -0.84 18.15
C ILE A 475 7.24 -2.04 18.04
N ARG A 476 6.84 -3.17 18.63
CA ARG A 476 7.56 -4.44 18.51
C ARG A 476 6.59 -5.55 18.18
N GLY A 477 7.07 -6.59 17.54
CA GLY A 477 6.21 -7.69 17.14
C GLY A 477 6.94 -8.90 16.61
N ILE A 478 6.15 -9.91 16.30
CA ILE A 478 6.56 -11.09 15.54
C ILE A 478 5.58 -11.26 14.38
N SER A 479 6.13 -11.51 13.20
CA SER A 479 5.38 -11.90 12.02
C SER A 479 5.84 -13.28 11.57
N THR A 480 4.89 -14.12 11.20
CA THR A 480 5.17 -15.48 10.71
C THR A 480 4.30 -15.76 9.51
N SER A 481 4.91 -16.25 8.42
CA SER A 481 4.18 -16.74 7.26
C SER A 481 4.60 -18.15 6.86
N LEU A 482 3.63 -18.89 6.34
CA LEU A 482 3.79 -20.25 5.83
C LEU A 482 3.11 -20.33 4.46
N SER A 483 3.90 -20.63 3.43
CA SER A 483 3.40 -20.99 2.11
C SER A 483 3.66 -22.47 1.85
N CYS A 484 2.67 -23.19 1.35
CA CYS A 484 2.78 -24.62 1.03
C CYS A 484 2.06 -24.92 -0.29
N SER A 485 2.68 -25.75 -1.13
CA SER A 485 2.09 -26.26 -2.37
C SER A 485 2.07 -27.79 -2.34
N LEU A 486 0.86 -28.35 -2.36
CA LEU A 486 0.57 -29.77 -2.32
C LEU A 486 0.11 -30.24 -3.70
N TRP A 487 0.50 -31.47 -4.07
CA TRP A 487 0.20 -32.10 -5.36
C TRP A 487 0.46 -31.14 -6.53
N PRO A 488 1.69 -31.05 -7.06
CA PRO A 488 2.19 -29.96 -7.91
C PRO A 488 1.17 -28.87 -8.31
N ASN A 489 1.00 -27.86 -7.46
CA ASN A 489 0.14 -26.67 -7.66
C ASN A 489 -1.38 -26.92 -7.77
N HIS A 490 -1.86 -28.10 -7.44
CA HIS A 490 -3.29 -28.34 -7.28
C HIS A 490 -3.82 -27.69 -6.02
N LEU A 491 -3.07 -27.68 -4.91
CA LEU A 491 -3.52 -27.03 -3.68
C LEU A 491 -2.40 -26.15 -3.13
N THR A 492 -2.64 -24.84 -3.12
CA THR A 492 -1.73 -23.85 -2.52
C THR A 492 -2.40 -23.26 -1.28
N THR A 493 -1.64 -23.13 -0.20
CA THR A 493 -2.10 -22.48 1.03
C THR A 493 -1.05 -21.52 1.54
N ASP A 494 -1.53 -20.34 1.94
CA ASP A 494 -0.72 -19.29 2.54
C ASP A 494 -1.36 -18.89 3.87
N VAL A 495 -0.57 -18.88 4.93
CA VAL A 495 -1.01 -18.51 6.28
C VAL A 495 -0.07 -17.45 6.82
N THR A 496 -0.62 -16.38 7.37
CA THR A 496 0.16 -15.36 8.09
C THR A 496 -0.42 -15.12 9.49
N LEU A 497 0.47 -14.94 10.47
CA LEU A 497 0.16 -14.42 11.78
C LEU A 497 1.08 -13.23 12.11
N ASP A 498 0.49 -12.08 12.38
CA ASP A 498 1.17 -10.87 12.84
C ASP A 498 0.73 -10.53 14.26
N LEU A 499 1.67 -10.38 15.19
CA LEU A 499 1.42 -9.98 16.58
C LEU A 499 2.22 -8.72 16.92
N LYS A 500 1.57 -7.72 17.52
CA LYS A 500 2.15 -6.39 17.76
C LYS A 500 1.90 -5.89 19.19
N ASP A 501 2.88 -5.18 19.75
CA ASP A 501 2.82 -4.47 21.03
C ASP A 501 3.19 -2.98 20.83
N PRO A 502 2.30 -2.18 20.21
CA PRO A 502 2.55 -0.77 19.91
C PRO A 502 2.25 0.12 21.13
N ARG A 503 3.25 0.78 21.71
CA ARG A 503 3.14 1.55 22.97
C ARG A 503 3.55 3.00 22.80
N ASN A 504 2.82 3.89 23.46
CA ASN A 504 3.24 5.25 23.75
C ASN A 504 4.13 5.24 25.01
N LEU A 505 5.33 5.78 24.90
CA LEU A 505 6.32 5.87 26.00
C LEU A 505 6.52 7.33 26.47
N THR A 506 5.82 8.30 25.88
CA THR A 506 5.78 9.69 26.34
C THR A 506 5.17 9.75 27.74
N ALA A 507 5.85 10.45 28.65
CA ALA A 507 5.40 10.62 30.01
C ALA A 507 4.05 11.36 30.05
N GLY A 508 3.06 10.77 30.74
CA GLY A 508 1.76 11.38 30.89
C GLY A 508 0.79 10.47 31.64
N PRO A 509 -0.11 11.03 32.47
CA PRO A 509 -0.94 10.25 33.40
C PRO A 509 -1.88 9.27 32.69
N ASN A 510 -2.31 9.60 31.46
CA ASN A 510 -3.28 8.80 30.70
C ASN A 510 -2.74 8.32 29.34
N SER A 511 -1.41 8.34 29.15
CA SER A 511 -0.78 7.97 27.87
C SER A 511 0.42 7.05 28.02
N TYR A 512 1.13 7.10 29.15
CA TYR A 512 2.31 6.28 29.35
C TYR A 512 1.98 4.79 29.39
N LEU A 513 2.74 3.98 28.62
CA LEU A 513 2.56 2.54 28.42
C LEU A 513 1.19 2.13 27.84
N LYS A 514 0.40 3.09 27.36
CA LYS A 514 -0.84 2.80 26.64
C LYS A 514 -0.55 2.37 25.22
N TYR A 515 -1.40 1.51 24.66
CA TYR A 515 -1.35 1.14 23.27
C TYR A 515 -1.60 2.36 22.38
N LEU A 516 -0.83 2.48 21.32
CA LEU A 516 -1.06 3.48 20.30
C LEU A 516 -2.41 3.20 19.60
N PRO A 517 -3.30 4.20 19.45
CA PRO A 517 -4.61 4.00 18.82
C PRO A 517 -4.55 3.50 17.36
N TYR A 518 -5.63 2.86 16.91
CA TYR A 518 -5.86 2.37 15.55
C TYR A 518 -4.80 1.42 14.99
N ARG A 519 -4.16 0.65 15.87
CA ARG A 519 -3.19 -0.39 15.50
C ARG A 519 -3.68 -1.73 16.05
N PRO A 520 -4.16 -2.65 15.20
CA PRO A 520 -4.60 -3.97 15.64
C PRO A 520 -3.48 -4.72 16.35
N LEU A 521 -3.79 -5.40 17.46
CA LEU A 521 -2.78 -6.14 18.24
C LEU A 521 -2.38 -7.46 17.58
N SER A 522 -3.26 -8.03 16.75
CA SER A 522 -3.00 -9.26 16.02
C SER A 522 -3.74 -9.26 14.70
N ASN A 523 -3.13 -9.80 13.65
CA ASN A 523 -3.79 -10.11 12.39
C ASN A 523 -3.47 -11.55 12.00
N PHE A 524 -4.48 -12.27 11.51
CA PHE A 524 -4.32 -13.61 10.99
C PHE A 524 -4.95 -13.69 9.61
N THR A 525 -4.23 -14.25 8.64
CA THR A 525 -4.74 -14.50 7.30
C THR A 525 -4.50 -15.94 6.93
N TRP A 526 -5.48 -16.55 6.28
CA TRP A 526 -5.37 -17.88 5.71
C TRP A 526 -6.02 -17.88 4.34
N ASN A 527 -5.22 -18.16 3.31
CA ASN A 527 -5.66 -18.25 1.92
C ASN A 527 -5.41 -19.66 1.43
N THR A 528 -6.35 -20.20 0.67
CA THR A 528 -6.20 -21.50 0.03
C THR A 528 -6.82 -21.46 -1.35
N GLN A 529 -6.08 -21.95 -2.33
CA GLN A 529 -6.56 -22.15 -3.68
C GLN A 529 -6.44 -23.62 -4.06
N TRP A 530 -7.54 -24.18 -4.56
CA TRP A 530 -7.62 -25.55 -5.04
C TRP A 530 -7.97 -25.58 -6.53
N ASN A 531 -7.06 -26.07 -7.36
CA ASN A 531 -7.19 -26.20 -8.80
C ASN A 531 -7.59 -27.64 -9.19
N LEU A 532 -8.74 -27.78 -9.83
CA LEU A 532 -9.37 -29.03 -10.26
C LEU A 532 -9.67 -28.99 -11.77
N SER A 533 -8.63 -29.22 -12.59
CA SER A 533 -8.70 -29.13 -14.06
C SER A 533 -9.17 -27.75 -14.51
N ASP A 534 -10.42 -27.65 -14.98
CA ASP A 534 -11.04 -26.44 -15.49
C ASP A 534 -11.67 -25.60 -14.37
N TRP A 535 -11.84 -26.19 -13.19
CA TRP A 535 -12.40 -25.52 -12.02
C TRP A 535 -11.30 -25.08 -11.07
N TYR A 536 -11.54 -23.99 -10.36
CA TYR A 536 -10.78 -23.66 -9.17
C TYR A 536 -11.69 -23.13 -8.07
N PHE A 537 -11.32 -23.43 -6.84
CA PHE A 537 -11.96 -22.91 -5.64
C PHE A 537 -10.92 -22.13 -4.85
N GLN A 538 -11.27 -20.90 -4.46
CA GLN A 538 -10.45 -20.08 -3.60
C GLN A 538 -11.21 -19.75 -2.33
N THR A 539 -10.53 -19.77 -1.20
CA THR A 539 -11.08 -19.34 0.08
C THR A 539 -10.05 -18.50 0.80
N SER A 540 -10.49 -17.41 1.43
CA SER A 540 -9.66 -16.58 2.28
C SER A 540 -10.36 -16.28 3.59
N PHE A 541 -9.61 -16.35 4.68
CA PHE A 541 -10.05 -16.03 6.03
C PHE A 541 -9.13 -14.94 6.57
N HIS A 542 -9.71 -13.87 7.09
CA HIS A 542 -9.00 -12.78 7.72
C HIS A 542 -9.58 -12.55 9.12
N SER A 543 -8.73 -12.45 10.13
CA SER A 543 -9.14 -12.10 11.49
C SER A 543 -8.30 -10.96 12.02
N GLN A 544 -8.98 -9.94 12.53
CA GLN A 544 -8.36 -8.78 13.16
C GLN A 544 -8.62 -8.82 14.67
N GLY A 545 -7.56 -8.69 15.45
CA GLY A 545 -7.62 -8.60 16.90
C GLY A 545 -8.14 -7.26 17.41
N ARG A 546 -8.15 -7.11 18.74
CA ARG A 546 -8.58 -5.89 19.41
C ARG A 546 -7.79 -4.67 18.92
N THR A 547 -8.50 -3.57 18.66
CA THR A 547 -7.92 -2.29 18.22
C THR A 547 -8.36 -1.16 19.14
N TYR A 548 -7.44 -0.61 19.94
CA TYR A 548 -7.75 0.53 20.82
C TYR A 548 -7.95 1.82 20.01
N ILE A 549 -8.92 2.65 20.39
CA ILE A 549 -9.27 3.87 19.63
C ILE A 549 -9.16 5.17 20.44
N ARG A 550 -8.78 5.07 21.72
CA ARG A 550 -8.56 6.22 22.61
C ARG A 550 -7.15 6.17 23.20
N LYS A 551 -6.53 7.35 23.38
CA LYS A 551 -5.18 7.52 23.97
C LYS A 551 -5.03 6.82 25.32
N ALA A 552 -6.07 6.87 26.16
CA ALA A 552 -6.11 6.22 27.47
C ALA A 552 -6.41 4.70 27.45
N ASN A 553 -6.66 4.13 26.26
CA ASN A 553 -7.14 2.75 26.05
C ASN A 553 -8.45 2.40 26.76
N THR A 554 -9.34 3.37 26.94
CA THR A 554 -10.66 3.19 27.57
C THR A 554 -11.73 2.64 26.62
N LYS A 555 -11.48 2.64 25.30
CA LYS A 555 -12.37 2.09 24.28
C LYS A 555 -11.56 1.40 23.18
N TRP A 556 -12.12 0.33 22.62
CA TRP A 556 -11.58 -0.44 21.50
C TRP A 556 -12.69 -0.81 20.51
N LEU A 557 -12.30 -1.16 19.29
CA LEU A 557 -13.15 -1.87 18.33
C LEU A 557 -13.09 -3.37 18.64
N ASP A 558 -14.22 -4.04 18.50
CA ASP A 558 -14.29 -5.47 18.73
C ASP A 558 -13.51 -6.25 17.65
N PRO A 559 -12.85 -7.36 18.02
CA PRO A 559 -12.24 -8.26 17.06
C PRO A 559 -13.31 -8.81 16.10
N PHE A 560 -12.94 -9.04 14.85
CA PHE A 560 -13.83 -9.62 13.85
C PHE A 560 -13.10 -10.64 12.99
N SER A 561 -13.87 -11.48 12.30
CA SER A 561 -13.31 -12.40 11.31
C SER A 561 -14.17 -12.46 10.05
N GLU A 562 -13.54 -12.26 8.90
CA GLU A 562 -14.18 -12.28 7.59
C GLU A 562 -13.76 -13.54 6.82
N TRP A 563 -14.74 -14.21 6.21
CA TRP A 563 -14.51 -15.36 5.34
C TRP A 563 -14.98 -15.02 3.93
N ASN A 564 -14.12 -15.17 2.94
CA ASN A 564 -14.41 -14.96 1.52
C ASN A 564 -14.20 -16.26 0.74
N SER A 565 -14.99 -16.48 -0.30
CA SER A 565 -14.87 -17.68 -1.13
C SER A 565 -15.23 -17.38 -2.58
N ALA A 566 -14.57 -18.06 -3.51
CA ALA A 566 -14.87 -17.95 -4.93
C ALA A 566 -14.76 -19.30 -5.64
N LEU A 567 -15.62 -19.49 -6.63
CA LEU A 567 -15.61 -20.63 -7.55
C LEU A 567 -15.43 -20.10 -8.97
N GLY A 568 -14.36 -20.53 -9.62
CA GLY A 568 -14.05 -20.17 -10.99
C GLY A 568 -14.08 -21.38 -11.92
N TYR A 569 -14.47 -21.14 -13.17
CA TYR A 569 -14.41 -22.11 -14.26
C TYR A 569 -13.72 -21.48 -15.46
N GLN A 570 -12.74 -22.20 -16.02
CA GLN A 570 -11.97 -21.79 -17.17
C GLN A 570 -12.15 -22.79 -18.31
N THR A 571 -12.55 -22.29 -19.48
CA THR A 571 -12.71 -23.10 -20.69
C THR A 571 -11.99 -22.46 -21.86
N HIS A 572 -11.68 -23.29 -22.86
CA HIS A 572 -10.98 -22.89 -24.06
C HIS A 572 -11.92 -22.97 -25.26
N TYR A 573 -12.06 -21.86 -25.99
CA TYR A 573 -12.77 -21.83 -27.26
C TYR A 573 -11.88 -21.24 -28.34
N ARG A 574 -11.39 -22.09 -29.25
CA ARG A 574 -10.36 -21.75 -30.26
C ARG A 574 -9.10 -21.19 -29.57
N SER A 575 -8.68 -19.97 -29.90
CA SER A 575 -7.55 -19.28 -29.26
C SER A 575 -7.95 -18.48 -28.02
N THR A 576 -9.25 -18.41 -27.68
CA THR A 576 -9.74 -17.61 -26.57
C THR A 576 -9.90 -18.46 -25.31
N ILE A 577 -9.34 -17.96 -24.21
CA ILE A 577 -9.61 -18.48 -22.86
C ILE A 577 -10.79 -17.70 -22.30
N ILE A 578 -11.84 -18.41 -21.92
CA ILE A 578 -13.03 -17.86 -21.27
C ILE A 578 -12.96 -18.26 -19.80
N THR A 579 -13.13 -17.31 -18.90
CA THR A 579 -13.20 -17.58 -17.47
C THR A 579 -14.45 -16.94 -16.90
N THR A 580 -15.14 -17.69 -16.06
CA THR A 580 -16.34 -17.27 -15.33
C THR A 580 -16.10 -17.49 -13.84
N ASP A 581 -16.34 -16.47 -13.03
CA ASP A 581 -16.13 -16.49 -11.59
C ASP A 581 -17.39 -16.11 -10.84
N LEU A 582 -17.66 -16.79 -9.72
CA LEU A 582 -18.63 -16.41 -8.70
C LEU A 582 -17.88 -16.21 -7.39
N SER A 583 -17.89 -14.98 -6.87
CA SER A 583 -17.29 -14.62 -5.59
C SER A 583 -18.40 -14.32 -4.57
N LEU A 584 -18.23 -14.84 -3.35
CA LEU A 584 -19.03 -14.55 -2.18
C LEU A 584 -18.11 -13.99 -1.10
N LEU A 585 -18.30 -12.71 -0.78
CA LEU A 585 -17.54 -11.95 0.19
C LEU A 585 -18.33 -11.87 1.50
N ASN A 586 -17.61 -11.92 2.63
CA ASN A 586 -18.15 -12.01 3.98
C ASN A 586 -19.23 -13.11 4.11
N VAL A 587 -18.87 -14.35 3.76
CA VAL A 587 -19.73 -15.54 3.72
C VAL A 587 -20.50 -15.76 5.02
N THR A 588 -19.86 -15.47 6.15
CA THR A 588 -20.41 -15.59 7.52
C THR A 588 -21.33 -14.44 7.90
N ASP A 589 -21.40 -13.38 7.09
CA ASP A 589 -22.17 -12.16 7.36
C ASP A 589 -21.74 -11.49 8.67
N GLU A 590 -20.42 -11.49 8.91
CA GLU A 590 -19.80 -10.89 10.08
C GLU A 590 -20.07 -9.38 10.08
N ARG A 591 -20.47 -8.88 11.25
CA ARG A 591 -20.69 -7.44 11.46
C ARG A 591 -19.46 -6.88 12.14
N TYR A 592 -18.85 -5.89 11.51
CA TYR A 592 -17.63 -5.29 12.04
C TYR A 592 -17.53 -3.80 11.71
N GLU A 593 -16.62 -3.14 12.42
CA GLU A 593 -16.33 -1.73 12.27
C GLU A 593 -14.81 -1.54 12.19
N VAL A 594 -14.35 -0.67 11.30
CA VAL A 594 -12.93 -0.27 11.20
C VAL A 594 -12.67 1.13 11.79
N LEU A 595 -13.74 1.85 12.06
CA LEU A 595 -13.81 3.13 12.74
C LEU A 595 -15.03 3.09 13.65
N GLU A 596 -14.94 3.73 14.80
CA GLU A 596 -16.05 3.78 15.76
C GLU A 596 -17.35 4.23 15.09
N ARG A 597 -18.40 3.41 15.22
CA ARG A 597 -19.72 3.67 14.64
C ARG A 597 -19.67 3.83 13.13
N TYR A 598 -18.85 3.03 12.46
CA TYR A 598 -18.82 2.97 11.00
C TYR A 598 -19.05 1.51 10.56
N PRO A 599 -20.30 1.15 10.23
CA PRO A 599 -20.64 -0.22 9.86
C PRO A 599 -19.99 -0.58 8.53
N MET A 600 -19.43 -1.79 8.46
CA MET A 600 -18.88 -2.35 7.23
C MET A 600 -19.93 -3.23 6.53
N PRO A 601 -19.81 -3.45 5.21
CA PRO A 601 -20.77 -4.26 4.49
C PRO A 601 -20.81 -5.71 4.98
N GLY A 602 -22.03 -6.23 5.09
CA GLY A 602 -22.27 -7.66 5.32
C GLY A 602 -21.94 -8.51 4.09
N ARG A 603 -22.54 -9.70 4.05
CA ARG A 603 -22.36 -10.65 2.94
C ARG A 603 -22.79 -10.07 1.60
N HIS A 604 -21.94 -10.24 0.59
CA HIS A 604 -22.21 -9.76 -0.76
C HIS A 604 -21.52 -10.64 -1.81
N TRP A 605 -21.93 -10.49 -3.06
CA TRP A 605 -21.48 -11.35 -4.16
C TRP A 605 -21.07 -10.54 -5.38
N ALA A 606 -20.23 -11.16 -6.22
CA ALA A 606 -19.89 -10.69 -7.55
C ALA A 606 -19.79 -11.87 -8.53
N VAL A 607 -20.14 -11.64 -9.79
CA VAL A 607 -19.98 -12.57 -10.91
C VAL A 607 -19.16 -11.87 -11.98
N SER A 608 -18.08 -12.50 -12.42
CA SER A 608 -17.23 -11.94 -13.46
C SER A 608 -17.04 -12.87 -14.65
N ILE A 609 -16.84 -12.28 -15.82
CA ILE A 609 -16.48 -12.98 -17.04
C ILE A 609 -15.24 -12.29 -17.63
N ALA A 610 -14.21 -13.07 -17.94
CA ALA A 610 -13.01 -12.60 -18.59
C ALA A 610 -12.73 -13.40 -19.88
N LEU A 611 -12.36 -12.67 -20.93
CA LEU A 611 -11.91 -13.21 -22.20
C LEU A 611 -10.46 -12.83 -22.39
N THR A 612 -9.60 -13.80 -22.63
CA THR A 612 -8.22 -13.59 -23.07
C THR A 612 -8.08 -14.13 -24.48
N TYR A 613 -7.73 -13.27 -25.43
CA TYR A 613 -7.46 -13.59 -26.84
C TYR A 613 -5.99 -13.35 -27.18
#